data_AF-A0A964PJY5-F1
#
_entry.id   AF-A0A964PJY5-F1
#
_cell.length_a   1.000
_cell.length_b   1.000
_cell.length_c   1.000
_cell.angle_alpha   90.00
_cell.angle_beta   90.00
_cell.angle_gamma   90.00
#
_symmetry.space_group_name_H-M   'P 1'
#
loop_
_entity.id
_entity.type
_entity.pdbx_description
1 polymer ?
#
loop_
_entity_poly.entity_id
_entity_poly.type
_entity_poly.pdbx_seq_one_letter_code
_entity_poly.pdbx_strand_id
1 'polypeptide(L)' 'LELLAGWVRKGQLKSIIDSEFSPDDIQAAHRRSQTLRARGKIVIRVK' A
#
# COMPACT_ATOMS: atom_id res chain seq x y z
N LEU A 1 -3.70 14.51 -8.90
CA LEU A 1 -3.97 13.11 -8.51
C LEU A 1 -4.85 12.36 -9.52
N GLU A 2 -5.79 13.02 -10.21
CA GLU A 2 -6.71 12.36 -11.16
C GLU A 2 -6.04 11.67 -12.34
N LEU A 3 -4.97 12.24 -12.90
CA LEU A 3 -4.23 11.64 -14.02
C LEU A 3 -3.67 10.25 -13.65
N LEU A 4 -2.98 10.16 -12.51
CA LEU A 4 -2.41 8.91 -12.02
C LEU A 4 -3.50 7.88 -11.69
N ALA A 5 -4.59 8.32 -11.05
CA ALA A 5 -5.73 7.46 -10.79
C ALA A 5 -6.38 6.95 -12.09
N GLY A 6 -6.43 7.80 -13.13
CA GLY A 6 -6.87 7.44 -14.47
C GLY A 6 -5.99 6.35 -15.10
N TRP A 7 -4.67 6.44 -14.98
CA TRP A 7 -3.75 5.41 -15.48
C TRP A 7 -3.88 4.09 -14.72
N VAL A 8 -4.11 4.12 -13.41
CA VAL A 8 -4.39 2.90 -12.63
C VAL A 8 -5.68 2.24 -13.11
N ARG A 9 -6.77 3.00 -13.27
CA ARG A 9 -8.05 2.46 -13.77
C ARG A 9 -7.95 1.90 -15.19
N LYS A 10 -7.11 2.50 -16.03
CA LYS A 10 -6.84 2.05 -17.41
C LYS A 10 -5.83 0.90 -17.48
N GLY A 11 -5.30 0.42 -16.36
CA GLY A 11 -4.29 -0.65 -16.31
C GLY A 11 -2.88 -0.23 -16.76
N GLN A 12 -2.68 1.06 -17.05
CA GLN A 12 -1.40 1.63 -17.51
C GLN A 12 -0.40 1.82 -16.36
N LEU A 13 -0.88 1.82 -15.11
CA LEU A 13 -0.06 1.93 -13.91
C LEU A 13 -0.48 0.87 -12.89
N LYS A 14 0.42 -0.04 -12.54
CA LYS A 14 0.15 -1.07 -11.51
C LYS A 14 0.61 -0.58 -10.14
N SER A 15 -0.27 -0.62 -9.15
CA SER A 15 0.12 -0.38 -7.76
C SER A 15 0.76 -1.65 -7.19
N ILE A 16 2.03 -1.57 -6.80
CA ILE A 16 2.74 -2.68 -6.16
C ILE A 16 2.47 -2.60 -4.65
N ILE A 17 1.79 -3.60 -4.12
CA ILE A 17 1.47 -3.75 -2.70
C ILE A 17 2.41 -4.80 -2.12
N ASP A 18 3.14 -4.44 -1.07
CA ASP A 18 4.03 -5.34 -0.33
C ASP A 18 3.25 -6.17 0.69
N SER A 19 2.38 -5.52 1.46
CA SER A 19 1.65 -6.13 2.56
C SER A 19 0.37 -5.36 2.87
N GLU A 20 -0.67 -6.09 3.27
CA GLU A 20 -1.93 -5.54 3.76
C GLU A 20 -2.08 -5.85 5.25
N PHE A 21 -2.54 -4.87 6.01
CA PHE A 21 -2.78 -4.99 7.45
C PHE A 21 -4.17 -4.49 7.81
N SER A 22 -4.72 -5.04 8.89
CA SER A 22 -5.94 -4.50 9.52
C SER A 22 -5.59 -3.29 10.41
N PRO A 23 -6.60 -2.49 10.82
CA PRO A 23 -6.38 -1.42 11.80
C PRO A 23 -5.85 -1.95 13.15
N ASP A 24 -6.25 -3.17 13.55
CA ASP A 24 -5.78 -3.82 14.77
C ASP A 24 -4.26 -4.11 14.71
N ASP A 25 -3.73 -4.31 13.49
CA ASP A 25 -2.31 -4.60 13.23
C ASP A 25 -1.47 -3.36 12.89
N ILE A 26 -1.96 -2.15 13.15
CA ILE A 26 -1.30 -0.90 12.71
C ILE A 26 0.13 -0.77 13.23
N GLN A 27 0.42 -1.27 14.43
CA GLN A 27 1.78 -1.27 14.98
C GLN A 27 2.70 -2.21 14.18
N ALA A 28 2.21 -3.36 13.72
CA ALA A 28 2.98 -4.28 12.90
C ALA A 28 3.28 -3.68 11.52
N ALA A 29 2.29 -3.00 10.93
CA ALA A 29 2.47 -2.24 9.70
C ALA A 29 3.53 -1.14 9.86
N HIS A 30 3.50 -0.40 10.98
CA HIS A 30 4.50 0.64 11.26
C HIS A 30 5.90 0.05 11.43
N ARG A 31 6.05 -1.01 12.22
CA ARG A 31 7.34 -1.73 12.36
C ARG A 31 7.86 -2.21 11.00
N ARG A 32 6.99 -2.80 10.16
CA ARG A 32 7.35 -3.23 8.80
C ARG A 32 7.86 -2.05 7.95
N SER A 33 7.20 -0.90 8.02
CA SER A 33 7.64 0.32 7.31
C SER A 33 9.04 0.78 7.73
N GLN A 34 9.36 0.67 9.02
CA GLN A 34 10.67 1.07 9.56
C GLN A 34 11.81 0.16 9.11
N THR A 35 11.52 -1.09 8.71
CA THR A 35 12.56 -2.01 8.24
C THR A 35 13.21 -1.60 6.92
N LEU A 36 12.59 -0.68 6.17
CA LEU A 36 13.00 -0.28 4.80
C LEU A 36 13.12 -1.47 3.82
N ARG A 37 12.52 -2.63 4.15
CA ARG A 37 12.54 -3.86 3.34
C ARG A 37 11.22 -4.13 2.62
N ALA A 38 10.28 -3.18 2.66
CA ALA A 38 9.05 -3.28 1.90
C ALA A 38 9.36 -3.14 0.40
N ARG A 39 8.90 -4.08 -0.42
CA ARG A 39 9.09 -4.07 -1.88
C ARG A 39 8.05 -3.23 -2.62
N GLY A 40 7.20 -2.53 -1.88
CA GLY A 40 6.04 -1.81 -2.38
C GLY A 40 5.29 -1.10 -1.26
N LYS A 41 4.03 -0.75 -1.50
CA LYS A 41 3.20 -0.04 -0.54
C LYS A 41 2.72 -0.98 0.57
N ILE A 42 2.73 -0.48 1.80
CA ILE A 42 2.03 -1.08 2.93
C ILE A 42 0.63 -0.46 2.97
N VAL A 43 -0.41 -1.29 2.98
CA VAL A 43 -1.81 -0.83 2.94
C VAL A 43 -2.50 -1.20 4.24
N ILE A 44 -3.17 -0.22 4.86
CA ILE A 44 -4.09 -0.47 5.98
C ILE A 44 -5.50 -0.54 5.41
N ARG A 45 -6.14 -1.71 5.53
CA ARG A 45 -7.50 -1.93 5.05
C ARG A 45 -8.49 -1.55 6.14
N VAL A 46 -9.03 -0.34 6.05
CA VAL A 46 -10.13 0.12 6.89
C VAL A 46 -11.44 -0.31 6.21
N LYS A 47 -12.37 -0.90 6.97
CA LYS A 47 -13.72 -1.23 6.49
C LYS A 47 -14.54 0.02 6.24
#